data_AF-A0A4V3T2Y2-F1
#
_entry.id   AF-A0A4V3T2Y2-F1
#
_cell.length_a   1.000
_cell.length_b   1.000
_cell.length_c   1.000
_cell.angle_alpha   90.00
_cell.angle_beta   90.00
_cell.angle_gamma   90.00
#
_symmetry.space_group_name_H-M   'P 1'
#
loop_
_entity.id
_entity.type
_entity.pdbx_description
1 polymer ?
#
loop_
_entity_poly.entity_id
_entity_poly.type
_entity_poly.pdbx_seq_one_letter_code
_entity_poly.pdbx_strand_id
1 'polypeptide(L)'
;MADADADTAAIVEGTLSEAGLDWESPSPGSYVVQLPGTRKLSTTCSLKLGKHSLSVNAFVIRHPDENEAGVHRWLLERNLKLYGMAYAVDGLGDVYLTARLPLSVVTPADLDRLLGTVLEAADGAFNTLLELGFASAIRREYEWRVSRGESTRNLDAFRHLTRPA
;
A
#
# COMPACT_ATOMS: atom_id res chain seq x y z
N MET A 1 -17.28 -6.60 -27.17
CA MET A 1 -16.02 -6.29 -26.48
C MET A 1 -16.13 -4.94 -25.79
N ALA A 2 -16.52 -3.85 -26.48
CA ALA A 2 -16.82 -2.56 -25.84
C ALA A 2 -17.87 -2.64 -24.71
N ASP A 3 -18.91 -3.47 -24.85
CA ASP A 3 -19.93 -3.69 -23.80
C ASP A 3 -19.38 -4.38 -22.54
N ALA A 4 -18.47 -5.35 -22.70
CA ALA A 4 -17.89 -6.07 -21.56
C ALA A 4 -16.93 -5.17 -20.77
N ASP A 5 -16.24 -4.27 -21.47
CA ASP A 5 -15.35 -3.28 -20.84
C ASP A 5 -16.17 -2.22 -20.06
N ALA A 6 -17.34 -1.81 -20.59
CA ALA A 6 -18.26 -0.89 -19.91
C ALA A 6 -18.90 -1.50 -18.65
N ASP A 7 -19.30 -2.77 -18.72
CA ASP A 7 -19.86 -3.51 -17.58
C ASP A 7 -18.81 -3.68 -16.45
N THR A 8 -17.56 -4.00 -16.85
CA THR A 8 -16.43 -4.12 -15.91
C THR A 8 -16.12 -2.79 -15.20
N ALA A 9 -16.15 -1.67 -15.92
CA ALA A 9 -15.95 -0.35 -15.34
C ALA A 9 -17.06 0.00 -14.34
N ALA A 10 -18.32 -0.24 -14.68
CA ALA A 10 -19.46 0.00 -13.81
C ALA A 10 -19.39 -0.80 -12.50
N ILE A 11 -18.92 -2.06 -12.56
CA ILE A 11 -18.71 -2.88 -11.36
C ILE A 11 -17.66 -2.26 -10.44
N VAL A 12 -16.52 -1.80 -10.98
CA VAL A 12 -15.46 -1.15 -10.18
C VAL A 12 -16.00 0.10 -9.52
N GLU A 13 -16.61 1.00 -10.29
CA GLU A 13 -17.12 2.29 -9.81
C GLU A 13 -18.22 2.12 -8.77
N GLY A 14 -19.14 1.17 -9.00
CA GLY A 14 -20.18 0.78 -8.05
C GLY A 14 -19.60 0.26 -6.74
N THR A 15 -18.65 -0.69 -6.82
CA THR A 15 -18.02 -1.28 -5.63
C THR A 15 -17.28 -0.23 -4.80
N LEU A 16 -16.51 0.65 -5.44
CA LEU A 16 -15.77 1.71 -4.74
C LEU A 16 -16.72 2.72 -4.07
N SER A 17 -17.81 3.07 -4.73
CA SER A 17 -18.81 4.00 -4.22
C SER A 17 -19.63 3.40 -3.06
N GLU A 18 -20.03 2.13 -3.17
CA GLU A 18 -20.73 1.39 -2.11
C GLU A 18 -19.85 1.20 -0.86
N ALA A 19 -18.56 0.99 -1.05
CA ALA A 19 -17.58 0.94 0.04
C ALA A 19 -17.30 2.32 0.68
N GLY A 20 -17.82 3.41 0.10
CA GLY A 20 -17.59 4.77 0.58
C GLY A 20 -16.13 5.23 0.49
N LEU A 21 -15.38 4.69 -0.48
CA LEU A 21 -13.97 5.03 -0.68
C LEU A 21 -13.84 6.30 -1.52
N ASP A 22 -12.84 7.12 -1.21
CA ASP A 22 -12.46 8.24 -2.06
C ASP A 22 -11.67 7.71 -3.26
N TRP A 23 -12.14 7.99 -4.48
CA TRP A 23 -11.46 7.58 -5.71
C TRP A 23 -11.64 8.59 -6.85
N GLU A 24 -10.69 8.56 -7.79
CA GLU A 24 -10.73 9.30 -9.04
C GLU A 24 -10.42 8.40 -10.24
N SER A 25 -10.85 8.81 -11.44
CA SER A 25 -10.58 8.09 -12.69
C SER A 25 -9.82 9.02 -13.66
N PRO A 26 -8.48 9.04 -13.63
CA PRO A 26 -7.68 9.94 -14.45
C PRO A 26 -7.75 9.62 -15.95
N SER A 27 -8.14 8.39 -16.31
CA SER A 27 -8.35 7.96 -17.69
C SER A 27 -9.31 6.77 -17.72
N PRO A 28 -10.03 6.53 -18.82
CA PRO A 28 -10.94 5.37 -18.92
C PRO A 28 -10.28 4.05 -18.50
N GLY A 29 -10.92 3.34 -17.57
CA GLY A 29 -10.41 2.08 -17.02
C GLY A 29 -9.22 2.20 -16.06
N SER A 30 -8.85 3.41 -15.63
CA SER A 30 -7.84 3.63 -14.60
C SER A 30 -8.47 4.33 -13.41
N TYR A 31 -8.25 3.77 -12.22
CA TYR A 31 -8.81 4.28 -10.98
C TYR A 31 -7.68 4.46 -9.96
N VAL A 32 -7.75 5.52 -9.18
CA VAL A 32 -6.87 5.79 -8.04
C VAL A 32 -7.74 5.90 -6.80
N VAL A 33 -7.54 4.99 -5.86
CA VAL A 33 -8.38 4.79 -4.67
C VAL A 33 -7.54 5.09 -3.43
N GLN A 34 -8.13 5.82 -2.48
CA GLN A 34 -7.52 6.05 -1.17
C GLN A 34 -8.08 5.06 -0.14
N LEU A 35 -7.22 4.19 0.36
CA LEU A 35 -7.60 3.18 1.36
C LEU A 35 -7.18 3.67 2.76
N PRO A 36 -8.14 3.92 3.68
CA PRO A 36 -7.82 4.44 5.01
C PRO A 36 -7.16 3.36 5.88
N GLY A 37 -5.93 3.61 6.33
CA GLY A 37 -5.17 2.70 7.19
C GLY A 37 -5.19 3.08 8.66
N THR A 38 -4.73 2.17 9.52
CA THR A 38 -4.64 2.39 10.97
C THR A 38 -3.26 2.87 11.40
N ARG A 39 -2.20 2.41 10.72
CA ARG A 39 -0.80 2.78 10.97
C ARG A 39 -0.31 3.80 9.96
N LYS A 40 -0.69 3.62 8.69
CA LYS A 40 -0.46 4.53 7.59
C LYS A 40 -1.73 5.35 7.34
N LEU A 41 -1.61 6.67 7.29
CA LEU A 41 -2.73 7.60 7.12
C LEU A 41 -3.66 7.24 5.96
N SER A 42 -3.07 6.93 4.80
CA SER A 42 -3.79 6.41 3.63
C SER A 42 -2.84 5.60 2.77
N THR A 43 -3.36 4.53 2.17
CA THR A 43 -2.69 3.77 1.12
C THR A 43 -3.35 4.09 -0.22
N THR A 44 -2.62 4.77 -1.10
CA THR A 44 -3.05 4.99 -2.47
C THR A 44 -2.90 3.71 -3.29
N CYS A 45 -4.00 3.23 -3.85
CA CYS A 45 -4.09 2.02 -4.67
C CYS A 45 -4.58 2.37 -6.07
N SER A 46 -3.84 2.00 -7.10
CA SER A 46 -4.24 2.14 -8.49
C SER A 46 -4.80 0.82 -9.02
N LEU A 47 -6.00 0.88 -9.60
CA LEU A 47 -6.62 -0.20 -10.35
C LEU A 47 -6.64 0.17 -11.83
N LYS A 48 -6.12 -0.69 -12.70
CA LYS A 48 -6.11 -0.46 -14.15
C LYS A 48 -6.67 -1.64 -14.90
N LEU A 49 -7.80 -1.43 -15.55
CA LEU A 49 -8.42 -2.34 -16.50
C LEU A 49 -7.65 -2.29 -17.83
N GLY A 50 -6.91 -3.37 -18.11
CA GLY A 50 -6.39 -3.65 -19.44
C GLY A 50 -7.34 -4.56 -20.21
N LYS A 51 -7.03 -4.80 -21.49
CA LYS A 51 -7.86 -5.62 -22.40
C LYS A 51 -8.18 -7.03 -21.86
N HIS A 52 -7.30 -7.60 -21.03
CA HIS A 52 -7.42 -8.98 -20.53
C HIS A 52 -7.14 -9.13 -19.04
N SER A 53 -6.78 -8.04 -18.36
CA SER A 53 -6.32 -8.14 -16.97
C SER A 53 -6.60 -6.87 -16.19
N LEU A 54 -6.95 -7.04 -14.92
CA LEU A 54 -6.88 -6.01 -13.90
C LEU A 54 -5.44 -5.93 -13.37
N SER A 55 -4.81 -4.76 -13.47
CA SER A 55 -3.56 -4.47 -12.77
C SER A 55 -3.86 -3.72 -11.49
N VAL A 56 -3.22 -4.11 -10.39
CA VAL A 56 -3.32 -3.45 -9.09
C VAL A 56 -1.94 -3.00 -8.67
N ASN A 57 -1.80 -1.75 -8.24
CA ASN A 57 -0.53 -1.21 -7.73
C ASN A 57 -0.81 -0.29 -6.55
N ALA A 58 -0.36 -0.66 -5.36
CA ALA A 58 -0.48 0.15 -4.17
C ALA A 58 0.91 0.57 -3.67
N PHE A 59 1.08 1.86 -3.41
CA PHE A 59 2.33 2.37 -2.86
C PHE A 59 2.45 1.98 -1.39
N VAL A 60 3.52 1.30 -0.99
CA VAL A 60 3.73 0.83 0.39
C VAL A 60 4.64 1.80 1.14
N ILE A 61 5.88 1.98 0.68
CA ILE A 61 6.87 2.84 1.34
C ILE A 61 7.91 3.33 0.32
N ARG A 62 8.56 4.46 0.63
CA ARG A 62 9.69 4.96 -0.14
C ARG A 62 10.88 4.01 -0.05
N HIS A 63 11.83 4.15 -0.96
CA HIS A 63 13.15 3.50 -0.87
C HIS A 63 13.73 3.60 0.54
N PRO A 64 14.12 2.46 1.17
CA PRO A 64 14.68 2.47 2.52
C PRO A 64 16.00 3.23 2.59
N ASP A 65 16.13 4.11 3.60
CA ASP A 65 17.34 4.91 3.84
C ASP A 65 18.54 4.03 4.26
N GLU A 66 18.27 2.90 4.90
CA GLU A 66 19.27 1.96 5.39
C GLU A 66 18.77 0.50 5.34
N ASN A 67 19.69 -0.47 5.47
CA ASN A 67 19.35 -1.90 5.58
C ASN A 67 18.42 -2.44 4.47
N GLU A 68 18.64 -1.98 3.23
CA GLU A 68 17.84 -2.35 2.05
C GLU A 68 17.77 -3.88 1.85
N ALA A 69 18.88 -4.59 2.04
CA ALA A 69 18.91 -6.05 1.93
C ALA A 69 18.00 -6.74 2.96
N GLY A 70 17.92 -6.21 4.19
CA GLY A 70 17.02 -6.70 5.23
C GLY A 70 15.56 -6.45 4.90
N VAL A 71 15.25 -5.25 4.38
CA VAL A 71 13.91 -4.90 3.88
C VAL A 71 13.50 -5.83 2.75
N HIS A 72 14.34 -6.00 1.72
CA HIS A 72 14.03 -6.86 0.57
C HIS A 72 13.83 -8.32 0.97
N ARG A 73 14.69 -8.85 1.84
CA ARG A 73 14.52 -10.20 2.37
C ARG A 73 13.18 -10.35 3.08
N TRP A 74 12.82 -9.41 3.94
CA TRP A 74 11.55 -9.44 4.67
C TRP A 74 10.34 -9.41 3.70
N LEU A 75 10.39 -8.57 2.67
CA LEU A 75 9.35 -8.50 1.63
C LEU A 75 9.19 -9.84 0.89
N LEU A 76 10.30 -10.47 0.50
CA LEU A 76 10.31 -11.77 -0.16
C LEU A 76 9.77 -12.89 0.74
N GLU A 77 10.13 -12.90 2.03
CA GLU A 77 9.58 -13.85 2.99
C GLU A 77 8.07 -13.64 3.20
N ARG A 78 7.60 -12.38 3.17
CA ARG A 78 6.18 -12.06 3.30
C ARG A 78 5.37 -12.48 2.07
N ASN A 79 5.95 -12.42 0.87
CA ASN A 79 5.32 -12.88 -0.38
C ASN A 79 4.88 -14.35 -0.31
N LEU A 80 5.55 -15.21 0.47
CA LEU A 80 5.13 -16.61 0.65
C LEU A 80 3.75 -16.78 1.29
N LYS A 81 3.25 -15.73 1.96
CA LYS A 81 1.98 -15.72 2.68
C LYS A 81 0.90 -14.90 1.97
N LEU A 82 1.26 -14.20 0.90
CA LEU A 82 0.32 -13.37 0.14
C LEU A 82 -0.33 -14.20 -0.97
N TYR A 83 -1.63 -14.03 -1.13
CA TYR A 83 -2.39 -14.68 -2.19
C TYR A 83 -2.78 -13.65 -3.25
N GLY A 84 -2.45 -13.93 -4.52
CA GLY A 84 -2.82 -13.08 -5.65
C GLY A 84 -2.08 -11.75 -5.77
N MET A 85 -1.20 -11.41 -4.82
CA MET A 85 -0.39 -10.18 -4.84
C MET A 85 1.04 -10.45 -4.37
N ALA A 86 1.96 -9.56 -4.72
CA ALA A 86 3.33 -9.61 -4.24
C ALA A 86 3.87 -8.20 -4.00
N TYR A 87 4.79 -8.06 -3.05
CA TYR A 87 5.65 -6.89 -2.97
C TYR A 87 6.62 -6.88 -4.15
N ALA A 88 6.81 -5.69 -4.71
CA ALA A 88 7.75 -5.39 -5.78
C ALA A 88 8.49 -4.09 -5.46
N VAL A 89 9.64 -3.91 -6.09
CA VAL A 89 10.48 -2.72 -5.97
C VAL A 89 10.64 -2.11 -7.35
N ASP A 90 10.49 -0.80 -7.47
CA ASP A 90 10.66 -0.10 -8.73
C ASP A 90 12.14 0.31 -9.00
N GLY A 91 12.38 1.03 -10.09
CA GLY A 91 13.73 1.49 -10.45
C GLY A 91 14.32 2.55 -9.51
N LEU A 92 13.49 3.17 -8.67
CA LEU A 92 13.92 4.14 -7.65
C LEU A 92 14.10 3.49 -6.27
N GLY A 93 13.80 2.19 -6.15
CA GLY A 93 13.86 1.47 -4.89
C GLY A 93 12.57 1.57 -4.06
N ASP A 94 11.52 2.20 -4.58
CA ASP A 94 10.25 2.33 -3.88
C ASP A 94 9.49 1.01 -3.88
N VAL A 95 8.83 0.72 -2.75
CA VAL A 95 8.15 -0.54 -2.53
C VAL A 95 6.66 -0.40 -2.85
N TYR A 96 6.19 -1.31 -3.69
CA TYR A 96 4.80 -1.43 -4.09
C TYR A 96 4.25 -2.80 -3.73
N LEU A 97 2.94 -2.87 -3.50
CA LEU A 97 2.18 -4.13 -3.56
C LEU A 97 1.49 -4.19 -4.92
N THR A 98 1.76 -5.22 -5.69
CA THR A 98 1.28 -5.33 -7.08
C THR A 98 0.59 -6.66 -7.35
N ALA A 99 -0.35 -6.64 -8.30
CA ALA A 99 -0.98 -7.82 -8.85
C ALA A 99 -1.36 -7.60 -10.33
N ARG A 100 -1.40 -8.70 -11.08
CA ARG A 100 -2.02 -8.74 -12.41
C ARG A 100 -2.93 -9.95 -12.46
N LEU A 101 -4.24 -9.70 -12.55
CA LEU A 101 -5.30 -10.69 -12.38
C LEU A 101 -6.18 -10.72 -13.63
N PRO A 102 -6.82 -11.85 -13.97
CA PRO A 102 -7.78 -11.91 -15.08
C PRO A 102 -9.02 -11.06 -14.78
N LEU A 103 -9.68 -10.51 -15.82
CA LEU A 103 -10.89 -9.69 -15.61
C LEU A 103 -12.06 -10.43 -14.93
N SER A 104 -12.03 -11.77 -14.87
CA SER A 104 -13.01 -12.56 -14.12
C SER A 104 -13.02 -12.27 -12.61
N VAL A 105 -11.96 -11.66 -12.06
CA VAL A 105 -11.95 -11.22 -10.65
C VAL A 105 -12.65 -9.88 -10.43
N VAL A 106 -13.12 -9.21 -11.49
CA VAL A 106 -13.82 -7.92 -11.37
C VAL A 106 -15.28 -8.20 -11.01
N THR A 107 -15.47 -8.63 -9.77
CA THR A 107 -16.77 -8.76 -9.12
C THR A 107 -16.74 -7.94 -7.82
N PRO A 108 -17.88 -7.45 -7.32
CA PRO A 108 -17.87 -6.66 -6.09
C PRO A 108 -17.21 -7.38 -4.91
N ALA A 109 -17.49 -8.67 -4.75
CA ALA A 109 -16.94 -9.48 -3.66
C ALA A 109 -15.43 -9.71 -3.77
N ASP A 110 -14.91 -9.94 -4.97
CA ASP A 110 -13.48 -10.16 -5.16
C ASP A 110 -12.69 -8.84 -5.12
N LEU A 111 -13.26 -7.75 -5.62
CA LEU A 111 -12.70 -6.41 -5.48
C LEU A 111 -12.59 -5.99 -4.01
N ASP A 112 -13.64 -6.19 -3.21
CA ASP A 112 -13.62 -5.93 -1.76
C ASP A 112 -12.48 -6.70 -1.06
N ARG A 113 -12.38 -8.01 -1.31
CA ARG A 113 -11.28 -8.85 -0.78
C ARG A 113 -9.91 -8.36 -1.21
N LEU A 114 -9.77 -7.92 -2.46
CA LEU A 114 -8.51 -7.43 -3.01
C LEU A 114 -8.10 -6.13 -2.32
N LEU A 115 -9.01 -5.17 -2.16
CA LEU A 115 -8.76 -3.92 -1.45
C LEU A 115 -8.47 -4.14 0.03
N GLY A 116 -9.16 -5.08 0.68
CA GLY A 116 -8.85 -5.51 2.04
C GLY A 116 -7.45 -6.11 2.18
N THR A 117 -7.04 -6.94 1.21
CA THR A 117 -5.69 -7.52 1.16
C THR A 117 -4.63 -6.43 0.96
N VAL A 118 -4.89 -5.45 0.09
CA VAL A 118 -4.00 -4.29 -0.10
C VAL A 118 -3.83 -3.54 1.21
N LEU A 119 -4.95 -3.25 1.89
CA LEU A 119 -4.93 -2.51 3.14
C LEU A 119 -4.14 -3.27 4.21
N GLU A 120 -4.40 -4.55 4.41
CA GLU A 120 -3.69 -5.37 5.40
C GLU A 120 -2.20 -5.47 5.09
N ALA A 121 -1.83 -5.73 3.84
CA ALA A 121 -0.44 -5.92 3.45
C ALA A 121 0.36 -4.61 3.45
N ALA A 122 -0.25 -3.46 3.10
CA ALA A 122 0.42 -2.17 3.15
C ALA A 122 0.46 -1.59 4.57
N ASP A 123 -0.67 -1.56 5.27
CA ASP A 123 -0.79 -0.98 6.62
C ASP A 123 -0.12 -1.87 7.67
N GLY A 124 -0.28 -3.19 7.57
CA GLY A 124 0.30 -4.17 8.50
C GLY A 124 1.82 -4.25 8.44
N ALA A 125 2.41 -4.05 7.26
CA ALA A 125 3.86 -4.07 7.07
C ALA A 125 4.54 -2.74 7.47
N PHE A 126 3.78 -1.65 7.55
CA PHE A 126 4.34 -0.30 7.55
C PHE A 126 5.36 -0.03 8.68
N ASN A 127 5.00 -0.32 9.93
CA ASN A 127 5.91 -0.07 11.06
C ASN A 127 7.16 -0.96 11.01
N THR A 128 7.03 -2.21 10.58
CA THR A 128 8.17 -3.11 10.43
C THR A 128 9.13 -2.62 9.35
N LEU A 129 8.61 -2.14 8.22
CA LEU A 129 9.43 -1.55 7.17
C LEU A 129 10.11 -0.25 7.63
N LEU A 130 9.43 0.56 8.45
CA LEU A 130 10.01 1.75 9.07
C LEU A 130 11.14 1.40 10.06
N GLU A 131 10.95 0.40 10.91
CA GLU A 131 11.99 -0.07 11.84
C GLU A 131 13.20 -0.66 11.10
N LEU A 132 12.95 -1.41 10.03
CA LEU A 132 14.03 -2.04 9.26
C LEU A 132 14.80 -1.02 8.44
N GLY A 133 14.12 -0.09 7.77
CA GLY A 133 14.69 0.75 6.72
C GLY A 133 14.90 2.23 7.07
N PHE A 134 14.40 2.69 8.22
CA PHE A 134 14.36 4.11 8.58
C PHE A 134 14.66 4.39 10.06
N ALA A 135 15.26 3.44 10.80
CA ALA A 135 15.49 3.57 12.24
C ALA A 135 16.32 4.82 12.60
N SER A 136 17.37 5.12 11.84
CA SER A 136 18.22 6.30 12.03
C SER A 136 17.44 7.60 11.76
N ALA A 137 16.57 7.61 10.75
CA ALA A 137 15.71 8.76 10.46
C ALA A 137 14.69 9.00 11.57
N ILE A 138 14.09 7.93 12.09
CA ILE A 138 13.15 7.98 13.23
C ILE A 138 13.82 8.57 14.47
N ARG A 139 15.06 8.18 14.77
CA ARG A 139 15.82 8.73 15.91
C ARG A 139 16.06 10.24 15.75
N ARG A 140 16.52 10.68 14.57
CA ARG A 140 16.74 12.10 14.28
C ARG A 140 15.44 12.91 14.38
N GLU A 141 14.34 12.40 13.84
CA GLU A 141 13.02 13.04 13.93
C GLU A 141 12.56 13.15 15.38
N TYR A 142 12.78 12.11 16.20
CA TYR A 142 12.46 12.14 17.62
C TYR A 142 13.25 13.22 18.37
N GLU A 143 14.58 13.24 18.21
CA GLU A 143 15.45 14.24 18.83
C GLU A 143 15.05 15.67 18.42
N TRP A 144 14.75 15.87 17.13
CA TRP A 144 14.28 17.15 16.60
C TRP A 144 12.97 17.58 17.28
N ARG A 145 11.97 16.70 17.36
CA ARG A 145 10.69 17.00 18.00
C ARG A 145 10.84 17.34 19.48
N VAL A 146 11.64 16.56 20.21
CA VAL A 146 11.92 16.81 21.63
C VAL A 146 12.61 18.17 21.82
N SER A 147 13.60 18.50 20.98
CA SER A 147 14.32 19.77 21.07
C SER A 147 13.44 21.01 20.85
N ARG A 148 12.31 20.85 20.15
CA ARG A 148 11.37 21.93 19.81
C ARG A 148 10.07 21.91 20.61
N GLY A 149 9.88 20.92 21.49
CA GLY A 149 8.62 20.73 22.22
C GLY A 149 7.46 20.27 21.34
N GLU A 150 7.75 19.67 20.18
CA GLU A 150 6.74 19.15 19.26
C GLU A 150 6.19 17.80 19.72
N SER A 151 4.96 17.47 19.31
CA SER A 151 4.31 16.21 19.70
C SER A 151 5.01 14.98 19.09
N THR A 152 5.36 13.99 19.91
CA THR A 152 5.95 12.71 19.46
C THR A 152 4.94 11.58 19.29
N ARG A 153 3.63 11.86 19.32
CA ARG A 153 2.58 10.82 19.33
C ARG A 153 2.72 9.79 18.20
N ASN A 154 3.07 10.25 17.01
CA ASN A 154 3.23 9.37 15.83
C ASN A 154 4.48 8.49 15.90
N LEU A 155 5.42 8.79 16.80
CA LEU A 155 6.63 8.01 17.04
C LEU A 155 6.46 7.04 18.22
N ASP A 156 5.28 6.99 18.84
CA ASP A 156 5.04 6.14 20.01
C ASP A 156 5.16 4.64 19.67
N ALA A 157 4.91 4.25 18.42
CA ALA A 157 5.15 2.89 17.94
C ALA A 157 6.65 2.51 17.99
N PHE A 158 7.55 3.49 17.94
CA PHE A 158 9.00 3.30 17.85
C PHE A 158 9.75 3.68 19.14
N ARG A 159 9.07 3.70 20.30
CA ARG A 159 9.67 4.05 21.60
C ARG A 159 10.93 3.23 21.93
N HIS A 160 11.01 2.00 21.45
CA HIS A 160 12.17 1.11 21.64
C HIS A 160 13.40 1.56 20.84
N LEU A 161 13.24 2.37 19.79
CA LEU A 161 14.33 2.95 19.01
C LEU A 161 14.85 4.28 19.60
N THR A 162 14.03 4.97 20.39
CA THR A 162 14.24 6.37 20.80
C THR A 162 14.51 6.55 22.29
N ARG A 163 14.20 5.57 23.14
CA ARG A 163 14.55 5.61 24.57
C ARG A 163 15.86 4.85 24.82
N PRO A 164 16.78 5.38 25.66
CA PRO A 164 17.92 4.61 26.12
C PRO A 164 17.43 3.39 26.93
N ALA A 165 18.13 2.27 26.79
CA ALA A 165 17.88 1.03 27.52
C ALA A 165 18.14 1.18 29.03
#